data_AF-A0A7W1GEH3-F1
#
_entry.id   AF-A0A7W1GEH3-F1
#
_cell.length_a   1.000
_cell.length_b   1.000
_cell.length_c   1.000
_cell.angle_alpha   90.00
_cell.angle_beta   90.00
_cell.angle_gamma   90.00
#
_symmetry.space_group_name_H-M   'P 1'
#
loop_
_entity.id
_entity.type
_entity.pdbx_description
1 polymer ?
#
loop_
_entity_poly.entity_id
_entity_poly.type
_entity_poly.pdbx_seq_one_letter_code
_entity_poly.pdbx_strand_id
1 'polypeptide(L)'
;MIIARKSKIQRPRLRVCEHTDGPTLQQHVHGCTKQGATCYTDEGPGYNQVQRPHRTVCHGQHEWARDDDDDGVREVHTNTIEGLWTTTRNFLRPFRGVHKKYLKYYLAMCEHRINLKRISPQFIAQLVAEHKLVT
;
A
#
# COMPACT_ATOMS: atom_id res chain seq x y z
N MET A 1 1.23 -3.85 11.57
CA MET A 1 2.00 -3.48 10.35
C MET A 1 1.11 -2.71 9.41
N ILE A 2 1.66 -1.79 8.61
CA ILE A 2 0.90 -1.17 7.52
C ILE A 2 1.24 -1.93 6.25
N ILE A 3 0.23 -2.38 5.51
CA ILE A 3 0.38 -2.96 4.19
C ILE A 3 -0.02 -1.91 3.17
N ALA A 4 0.85 -1.73 2.19
CA ALA A 4 0.62 -0.89 1.05
C ALA A 4 0.50 -1.75 -0.21
N ARG A 5 -0.28 -1.28 -1.17
CA ARG A 5 -0.30 -1.86 -2.51
C ARG A 5 -0.63 -0.78 -3.52
N LYS A 6 -0.21 -0.96 -4.77
CA LYS A 6 -0.66 -0.14 -5.91
C LYS A 6 -1.27 -1.08 -6.95
N SER A 7 -2.49 -0.76 -7.40
CA SER A 7 -3.13 -1.49 -8.51
C SER A 7 -2.67 -0.93 -9.86
N LYS A 8 -2.98 -1.64 -10.96
CA LYS A 8 -2.76 -1.14 -12.35
C LYS A 8 -3.39 0.24 -12.61
N ILE A 9 -4.43 0.63 -11.84
CA ILE A 9 -5.10 1.95 -11.93
C ILE A 9 -4.35 3.03 -11.10
N GLN A 10 -3.11 2.75 -10.66
CA GLN A 10 -2.25 3.65 -9.88
C GLN A 10 -2.85 4.19 -8.57
N ARG A 11 -3.90 3.55 -8.04
CA ARG A 11 -4.50 3.93 -6.76
C ARG A 11 -3.87 3.12 -5.64
N PRO A 12 -3.02 3.72 -4.78
CA PRO A 12 -2.52 3.03 -3.62
C PRO A 12 -3.62 2.75 -2.60
N ARG A 13 -3.43 1.69 -1.82
CA ARG A 13 -4.24 1.34 -0.65
C ARG A 13 -3.32 1.14 0.55
N LEU A 14 -3.72 1.69 1.69
CA LEU A 14 -3.02 1.59 2.97
C LEU A 14 -3.94 0.89 3.98
N ARG A 15 -3.45 -0.15 4.66
CA ARG A 15 -4.21 -0.88 5.66
C ARG A 15 -3.34 -1.19 6.87
N VAL A 16 -3.92 -1.09 8.06
CA VAL A 16 -3.30 -1.61 9.29
C VAL A 16 -3.70 -3.06 9.44
N CYS A 17 -2.72 -3.95 9.49
CA CYS A 17 -2.88 -5.34 9.89
C CYS A 17 -2.32 -5.54 11.29
N GLU A 18 -3.02 -6.33 12.10
CA GLU A 18 -2.60 -6.61 13.49
C GLU A 18 -1.36 -7.50 13.52
N HIS A 19 -1.32 -8.50 12.65
CA HIS A 19 -0.23 -9.44 12.52
C HIS A 19 0.45 -9.37 11.14
N THR A 20 1.65 -9.95 11.08
CA THR A 20 2.50 -10.03 9.88
C THR A 20 2.83 -11.47 9.53
N ASP A 21 2.08 -12.41 10.08
CA ASP A 21 2.22 -13.84 9.81
C ASP A 21 1.68 -14.21 8.42
N GLY A 22 2.10 -15.38 7.95
CA GLY A 22 1.71 -15.90 6.65
C GLY A 22 0.21 -15.98 6.42
N PRO A 23 -0.60 -16.52 7.35
CA PRO A 23 -2.05 -16.59 7.18
C PRO A 23 -2.71 -15.21 7.02
N THR A 24 -2.32 -14.24 7.86
CA THR A 24 -2.85 -12.87 7.80
C THR A 24 -2.50 -12.21 6.47
N LEU A 25 -1.26 -12.36 6.01
CA LEU A 25 -0.80 -11.77 4.74
C LEU A 25 -1.42 -12.46 3.53
N GLN A 26 -1.54 -13.78 3.54
CA GLN A 26 -2.20 -14.55 2.49
C GLN A 26 -3.67 -14.13 2.36
N GLN A 27 -4.41 -14.07 3.46
CA GLN A 27 -5.79 -13.60 3.45
C GLN A 27 -5.90 -12.17 2.90
N HIS A 28 -5.00 -11.26 3.34
CA HIS A 28 -4.97 -9.88 2.86
C HIS A 28 -4.73 -9.80 1.35
N VAL A 29 -3.67 -10.45 0.87
CA VAL A 29 -3.30 -10.45 -0.55
C VAL A 29 -4.42 -11.07 -1.38
N HIS A 30 -4.96 -12.21 -0.97
CA HIS A 30 -6.01 -12.90 -1.72
C HIS A 30 -7.31 -12.10 -1.79
N GLY A 31 -7.72 -11.46 -0.69
CA GLY A 31 -8.91 -10.60 -0.67
C GLY A 31 -8.76 -9.29 -1.44
N CYS A 32 -7.52 -8.85 -1.68
CA CYS A 32 -7.24 -7.55 -2.32
C CYS A 32 -6.76 -7.65 -3.77
N THR A 33 -6.40 -8.84 -4.25
CA THR A 33 -5.83 -9.06 -5.58
C THR A 33 -6.64 -10.08 -6.37
N LYS A 34 -6.68 -9.92 -7.70
CA LYS A 34 -7.26 -10.93 -8.57
C LYS A 34 -6.38 -12.19 -8.59
N GLN A 35 -6.97 -13.33 -8.91
CA GLN A 35 -6.21 -14.53 -9.23
C GLN A 35 -5.22 -14.24 -10.37
N GLY A 36 -4.01 -14.77 -10.26
CA GLY A 36 -2.92 -14.54 -11.22
C GLY A 36 -2.20 -13.19 -11.09
N ALA A 37 -2.58 -12.33 -10.15
CA ALA A 37 -1.82 -11.10 -9.89
C ALA A 37 -0.44 -11.40 -9.30
N THR A 38 0.61 -10.78 -9.86
CA THR A 38 1.97 -10.86 -9.32
C THR A 38 2.14 -9.96 -8.11
N CYS A 39 2.70 -10.52 -7.04
CA CYS A 39 3.11 -9.80 -5.84
C CYS A 39 4.61 -9.45 -5.95
N TYR A 40 4.95 -8.21 -5.62
CA TYR A 40 6.33 -7.75 -5.48
C TYR A 40 6.55 -7.36 -4.02
N THR A 41 7.50 -8.00 -3.34
CA THR A 41 7.78 -7.75 -1.92
C THR A 41 9.27 -7.64 -1.64
N ASP A 42 9.60 -7.25 -0.42
CA ASP A 42 10.92 -7.40 0.17
C ASP A 42 11.13 -8.84 0.68
N GLU A 43 12.24 -9.09 1.38
CA GLU A 43 12.65 -10.38 1.94
C GLU A 43 11.82 -10.88 3.14
N GLY A 44 10.68 -10.25 3.46
CA GLY A 44 9.88 -10.58 4.62
C GLY A 44 9.32 -12.03 4.59
N PRO A 45 9.62 -12.89 5.60
CA PRO A 45 9.26 -14.31 5.56
C PRO A 45 7.76 -14.58 5.64
N GLY A 46 6.96 -13.62 6.12
CA GLY A 46 5.50 -13.73 6.14
C GLY A 46 4.89 -13.86 4.75
N TYR A 47 5.57 -13.39 3.68
CA TYR A 47 5.05 -13.52 2.32
C TYR A 47 5.24 -14.94 1.73
N ASN A 48 6.06 -15.79 2.34
CA ASN A 48 6.37 -17.14 1.82
C ASN A 48 5.12 -18.04 1.70
N GLN A 49 4.06 -17.78 2.46
CA GLN A 49 2.82 -18.55 2.42
C GLN A 49 1.80 -18.01 1.40
N VAL A 50 2.07 -16.85 0.80
CA VAL A 50 1.15 -16.21 -0.14
C VAL A 50 1.12 -16.98 -1.46
N GLN A 51 -0.03 -17.57 -1.78
CA GLN A 51 -0.23 -18.35 -3.01
C GLN A 51 -0.58 -17.42 -4.19
N ARG A 52 0.41 -16.65 -4.63
CA ARG A 52 0.37 -15.80 -5.84
C ARG A 52 1.71 -15.90 -6.57
N PRO A 53 1.77 -15.63 -7.89
CA PRO A 53 3.04 -15.35 -8.54
C PRO A 53 3.78 -14.28 -7.72
N HIS A 54 5.01 -14.57 -7.32
CA HIS A 54 5.74 -13.77 -6.35
C HIS A 54 7.13 -13.46 -6.89
N ARG A 55 7.53 -12.21 -6.71
CA ARG A 55 8.86 -11.67 -7.02
C ARG A 55 9.33 -10.87 -5.81
N THR A 56 10.61 -11.04 -5.49
CA THR A 56 11.18 -10.50 -4.26
C THR A 56 12.56 -9.93 -4.53
N VAL A 57 12.83 -8.76 -3.96
CA VAL A 57 14.19 -8.23 -3.83
C VAL A 57 14.72 -8.52 -2.41
N CYS A 58 16.01 -8.79 -2.28
CA CYS A 58 16.66 -9.03 -0.99
C CYS A 58 17.61 -7.90 -0.61
N HIS A 59 17.14 -6.97 0.22
CA HIS A 59 17.96 -5.82 0.63
C HIS A 59 19.18 -6.24 1.46
N GLY A 60 19.07 -7.32 2.23
CA GLY A 60 20.20 -7.92 2.95
C GLY A 60 21.34 -8.43 2.06
N GLN A 61 21.06 -8.69 0.78
CA GLN A 61 22.06 -9.05 -0.24
C GLN A 61 22.48 -7.86 -1.11
N HIS A 62 22.15 -6.63 -0.69
CA HIS A 62 22.41 -5.42 -1.46
C HIS A 62 21.71 -5.45 -2.83
N GLU A 63 20.49 -5.99 -2.85
CA GLU A 63 19.64 -6.01 -4.03
C GLU A 63 18.46 -5.04 -3.83
N TRP A 64 18.36 -4.04 -4.71
CA TRP A 64 17.30 -3.01 -4.66
C TRP A 64 16.35 -3.08 -5.86
N ALA A 65 16.84 -3.60 -6.99
CA ALA A 65 16.03 -3.87 -8.17
C ALA A 65 16.72 -4.99 -8.95
N ARG A 66 15.93 -5.92 -9.49
CA ARG A 66 16.40 -7.07 -10.27
C ARG A 66 15.76 -7.05 -11.66
N ASP A 67 16.56 -7.45 -12.62
CA ASP A 67 16.22 -7.70 -14.02
C ASP A 67 16.20 -9.22 -14.18
N ASP A 68 15.01 -9.84 -14.34
CA ASP A 68 14.90 -11.30 -14.45
C ASP A 68 15.20 -11.81 -15.88
N ASP A 69 15.12 -10.94 -16.91
CA ASP A 69 15.26 -11.33 -18.33
C ASP A 69 16.49 -10.76 -19.06
N ASP A 70 17.34 -10.03 -18.34
CA ASP A 70 18.62 -9.44 -18.78
C ASP A 70 18.44 -8.48 -19.98
N ASP A 71 17.29 -7.82 -20.07
CA ASP A 71 16.99 -6.84 -21.13
C ASP A 71 17.48 -5.42 -20.79
N GLY A 72 18.03 -5.23 -19.58
CA GLY A 72 18.51 -3.96 -19.03
C GLY A 72 17.46 -3.19 -18.25
N VAL A 73 16.22 -3.68 -18.16
CA VAL A 73 15.12 -3.12 -17.37
C VAL A 73 15.02 -3.89 -16.06
N ARG A 74 15.04 -3.18 -14.93
CA ARG A 74 14.85 -3.80 -13.60
C ARG A 74 13.39 -3.73 -13.16
N GLU A 75 12.59 -4.69 -13.58
CA GLU A 75 11.15 -4.78 -13.33
C GLU A 75 10.78 -5.30 -11.94
N VAL A 76 11.68 -6.03 -11.27
CA VAL A 76 11.45 -6.56 -9.92
C VAL A 76 12.01 -5.58 -8.88
N HIS A 77 11.14 -4.80 -8.26
CA HIS A 77 11.54 -3.85 -7.20
C HIS A 77 10.37 -3.47 -6.27
N THR A 78 10.70 -2.85 -5.13
CA THR A 78 9.74 -2.37 -4.12
C THR A 78 9.63 -0.83 -4.06
N ASN A 79 10.36 -0.08 -4.90
CA ASN A 79 10.43 1.40 -4.85
C ASN A 79 9.07 2.13 -4.78
N THR A 80 8.04 1.60 -5.44
CA THR A 80 6.69 2.19 -5.36
C THR A 80 6.14 2.18 -3.94
N ILE A 81 6.30 1.07 -3.21
CA ILE A 81 5.80 0.92 -1.85
C ILE A 81 6.66 1.71 -0.86
N GLU A 82 7.97 1.76 -1.08
CA GLU A 82 8.91 2.58 -0.29
C GLU A 82 8.60 4.08 -0.41
N GLY A 83 8.32 4.57 -1.63
CA GLY A 83 7.89 5.94 -1.86
C GLY A 83 6.57 6.26 -1.15
N LEU A 84 5.65 5.30 -1.10
CA LEU A 84 4.40 5.42 -0.36
C LEU A 84 4.64 5.49 1.16
N TRP A 85 5.62 4.77 1.69
CA TRP A 85 6.04 4.88 3.09
C TRP A 85 6.63 6.22 3.44
N THR A 86 7.50 6.76 2.59
CA THR A 86 8.04 8.12 2.75
C THR A 86 6.90 9.14 2.80
N THR A 87 5.93 9.02 1.89
CA THR A 87 4.75 9.90 1.86
C THR A 87 3.91 9.78 3.14
N THR A 88 3.64 8.56 3.58
CA THR A 88 2.85 8.29 4.79
C THR A 88 3.55 8.83 6.04
N ARG A 89 4.86 8.64 6.16
CA ARG A 89 5.67 9.18 7.27
C ARG A 89 5.60 10.71 7.30
N ASN A 90 5.77 11.35 6.15
CA ASN A 90 5.69 12.81 6.06
C ASN A 90 4.29 13.34 6.38
N PHE A 91 3.24 12.63 5.98
CA PHE A 91 1.87 12.96 6.36
C PHE A 91 1.63 12.85 7.88
N LEU A 92 2.20 11.84 8.53
CA LEU A 92 2.03 11.63 9.98
C LEU A 92 2.91 12.54 10.85
N ARG A 93 3.99 13.08 10.29
CA ARG A 93 5.01 13.87 11.02
C ARG A 93 4.46 15.07 11.81
N PRO A 94 3.50 15.87 11.29
CA PRO A 94 2.96 17.03 12.02
C PRO A 94 2.22 16.67 13.31
N PHE A 95 1.64 15.46 13.40
CA PHE A 95 0.85 15.04 14.56
C PHE A 95 1.71 14.71 15.80
N ARG A 96 3.05 14.67 15.66
CA ARG A 96 4.01 14.36 16.76
C ARG A 96 3.73 13.05 17.49
N GLY A 97 3.12 12.09 16.79
CA GLY A 97 2.69 10.81 17.35
C GLY A 97 1.20 10.60 17.12
N VAL A 98 0.81 9.35 16.86
CA VAL A 98 -0.60 8.98 16.67
C VAL A 98 -0.90 7.73 17.48
N HIS A 99 -2.04 7.73 18.18
CA HIS A 99 -2.45 6.58 18.97
C HIS A 99 -2.74 5.37 18.07
N LYS A 100 -2.16 4.20 18.38
CA LYS A 100 -2.22 2.99 17.54
C LYS A 100 -3.65 2.56 17.18
N LYS A 101 -4.58 2.65 18.13
CA LYS A 101 -6.02 2.36 17.92
C LYS A 101 -6.65 3.18 16.78
N TYR A 102 -6.18 4.40 16.57
CA TYR A 102 -6.74 5.35 15.60
C TYR A 102 -5.90 5.50 14.34
N LEU A 103 -4.72 4.87 14.27
CA LEU A 103 -3.80 4.95 13.11
C LEU A 103 -4.51 4.64 11.79
N LYS A 104 -5.44 3.67 11.77
CA LYS A 104 -6.22 3.31 10.58
C LYS A 104 -6.98 4.48 9.96
N TYR A 105 -7.48 5.42 10.77
CA TYR A 105 -8.22 6.59 10.29
C TYR A 105 -7.29 7.61 9.65
N TYR A 106 -6.12 7.86 10.26
CA TYR A 106 -5.09 8.72 9.68
C TYR A 106 -4.60 8.18 8.33
N LEU A 107 -4.38 6.87 8.24
CA LEU A 107 -3.99 6.24 6.98
C LEU A 107 -5.09 6.31 5.91
N ALA A 108 -6.36 6.23 6.29
CA ALA A 108 -7.46 6.43 5.36
C ALA A 108 -7.45 7.86 4.79
N MET A 109 -7.20 8.88 5.61
CA MET A 109 -7.04 10.26 5.12
C MET A 109 -5.81 10.42 4.23
N CYS A 110 -4.69 9.79 4.59
CA CYS A 110 -3.47 9.79 3.78
C CYS A 110 -3.71 9.12 2.42
N GLU A 111 -4.32 7.92 2.40
CA GLU A 111 -4.71 7.20 1.20
C GLU A 111 -5.62 8.07 0.32
N HIS A 112 -6.63 8.70 0.92
CA HIS A 112 -7.55 9.59 0.20
C HIS A 112 -6.79 10.75 -0.45
N ARG A 113 -5.93 11.45 0.30
CA ARG A 113 -5.10 12.55 -0.21
C ARG A 113 -4.22 12.11 -1.39
N ILE A 114 -3.61 10.92 -1.30
CA ILE A 114 -2.72 10.41 -2.36
C ILE A 114 -3.52 10.03 -3.61
N ASN A 115 -4.73 9.53 -3.44
CA ASN A 115 -5.64 9.16 -4.52
C ASN A 115 -6.35 10.36 -5.15
N LEU A 116 -6.57 11.43 -4.39
CA LEU A 116 -7.13 12.69 -4.85
C LEU A 116 -6.08 13.44 -5.70
N LYS A 117 -5.89 12.98 -6.94
CA LYS A 117 -4.88 13.50 -7.89
C LYS A 117 -5.16 14.95 -8.32
N ARG A 118 -6.42 15.38 -8.26
CA ARG A 118 -6.89 16.71 -8.64
C ARG A 118 -8.07 17.11 -7.75
N ILE A 119 -8.15 18.38 -7.42
CA ILE A 119 -9.35 18.97 -6.83
C ILE A 119 -10.37 19.15 -7.96
N SER A 120 -11.54 18.53 -7.83
CA SER A 120 -12.62 18.67 -8.80
C SER A 120 -13.82 19.41 -8.18
N PRO A 121 -14.65 20.10 -8.99
CA PRO A 121 -15.90 20.67 -8.50
C PRO A 121 -16.78 19.65 -7.78
N GLN A 122 -16.82 18.40 -8.26
CA GLN A 122 -17.57 17.31 -7.61
C GLN A 122 -17.02 16.98 -6.22
N PHE A 123 -15.70 16.99 -6.05
CA PHE A 123 -15.10 16.77 -4.73
C PHE A 123 -15.43 17.92 -3.78
N ILE A 124 -15.33 19.18 -4.24
CA ILE A 124 -15.72 20.34 -3.42
C ILE A 124 -17.20 20.25 -3.05
N ALA A 125 -18.07 19.90 -4.01
CA ALA A 125 -19.50 19.70 -3.78
C ALA A 125 -19.76 18.64 -2.70
N GLN A 126 -19.03 17.53 -2.68
CA GLN A 126 -19.16 16.51 -1.63
C GLN A 126 -18.74 17.00 -0.23
N LEU A 127 -17.84 17.98 -0.14
CA LEU A 127 -17.43 18.56 1.15
C LEU A 127 -18.46 19.55 1.71
N VAL A 128 -19.15 20.28 0.84
CA VAL A 128 -20.10 21.34 1.23
C VAL A 128 -21.56 20.88 1.18
N ALA A 129 -21.85 19.78 0.49
CA ALA A 129 -23.19 19.23 0.44
C ALA A 129 -23.64 18.85 1.85
N GLU A 130 -24.83 19.32 2.21
CA GLU A 130 -25.46 18.97 3.46
C GLU A 130 -25.60 17.44 3.55
N HIS A 131 -25.00 16.86 4.59
CA HIS A 131 -25.09 15.42 4.83
C HIS A 131 -26.50 15.09 5.32
N LYS A 132 -27.42 14.84 4.39
CA LYS A 132 -28.75 14.32 4.71
C LYS A 132 -28.59 12.89 5.21
N LEU A 133 -28.83 12.69 6.51
CA LEU A 133 -28.98 11.34 7.06
C LEU A 133 -30.13 10.67 6.31
N VAL A 134 -29.81 9.64 5.54
CA VAL A 134 -30.83 8.74 5.00
C VAL A 134 -31.33 7.92 6.20
N THR A 135 -32.47 8.33 6.75
CA THR A 135 -33.26 7.58 7.73
C THR A 135 -33.85 6.33 7.12
#